data_AF-A0A1I4CUH5-F1
#
_entry.id   AF-A0A1I4CUH5-F1
#
_cell.length_a   1.000
_cell.length_b   1.000
_cell.length_c   1.000
_cell.angle_alpha   90.00
_cell.angle_beta   90.00
_cell.angle_gamma   90.00
#
_symmetry.space_group_name_H-M   'P 1'
#
loop_
_entity.id
_entity.type
_entity.pdbx_description
1 polymer ?
#
loop_
_entity_poly.entity_id
_entity_poly.type
_entity_poly.pdbx_seq_one_letter_code
_entity_poly.pdbx_strand_id
1 'polypeptide(L)' 'MALILFFVGSFLGLIVAAVQTLFHGASLWQAFGTYCTFSLVIPFFVGLLAYALHNLRKAHQDEDSAYGMNEA' A
#
# COMPACT_ATOMS: atom_id res chain seq x y z
N MET A 1 6.44 10.45 -2.15
CA MET A 1 6.46 8.98 -2.29
C MET A 1 5.06 8.36 -2.44
N ALA A 2 4.06 8.75 -1.65
CA ALA A 2 2.69 8.24 -1.80
C ALA A 2 2.09 8.43 -3.22
N LEU A 3 2.33 9.58 -3.86
CA LEU A 3 1.87 9.85 -5.24
C LEU A 3 2.47 8.89 -6.28
N ILE A 4 3.70 8.41 -6.06
CA ILE A 4 4.37 7.46 -6.96
C ILE A 4 3.71 6.09 -6.83
N LEU A 5 3.41 5.66 -5.59
CA LEU A 5 2.70 4.40 -5.35
C LEU A 5 1.28 4.44 -5.92
N PHE A 6 0.61 5.58 -5.82
CA PHE A 6 -0.67 5.79 -6.47
C PHE A 6 -0.55 5.66 -7.99
N PHE A 7 0.41 6.36 -8.62
CA PHE A 7 0.67 6.27 -10.05
C PHE A 7 0.97 4.84 -10.53
N VAL A 8 1.84 4.12 -9.82
CA VAL A 8 2.18 2.73 -10.14
C VAL A 8 0.96 1.81 -10.02
N GLY A 9 0.15 2.00 -8.96
CA GLY A 9 -1.09 1.25 -8.78
C GLY A 9 -2.14 1.55 -9.85
N SER A 10 -2.30 2.81 -10.24
CA SER A 10 -3.17 3.23 -11.34
C SER A 10 -2.73 2.61 -12.67
N PHE A 11 -1.42 2.63 -12.96
CA PHE A 11 -0.87 2.08 -14.20
C PHE A 11 -1.06 0.57 -14.30
N LEU A 12 -0.77 -0.16 -13.22
CA LEU A 12 -1.05 -1.61 -13.14
C LEU A 12 -2.55 -1.89 -13.27
N GLY A 13 -3.40 -1.12 -12.59
CA GLY A 13 -4.85 -1.23 -12.68
C GLY A 13 -5.36 -1.07 -14.11
N LEU A 14 -4.81 -0.12 -14.88
CA LEU A 14 -5.15 0.08 -16.29
C LEU A 14 -4.75 -1.12 -17.17
N ILE A 15 -3.55 -1.67 -16.97
CA ILE A 15 -3.09 -2.84 -17.75
C ILE A 15 -3.99 -4.04 -17.45
N VAL A 16 -4.26 -4.34 -16.18
CA VAL A 16 -5.11 -5.47 -15.79
C VAL A 16 -6.53 -5.28 -16.30
N ALA A 17 -7.08 -4.07 -16.19
CA ALA A 17 -8.40 -3.74 -16.71
C ALA A 17 -8.49 -3.92 -18.24
N ALA A 18 -7.46 -3.50 -18.98
CA ALA A 18 -7.36 -3.70 -20.43
C ALA A 18 -7.27 -5.18 -20.82
N VAL A 19 -6.51 -5.98 -20.07
CA VAL A 19 -6.43 -7.43 -20.28
C VAL A 19 -7.79 -8.09 -19.98
N GLN A 20 -8.50 -7.66 -18.94
CA GLN A 20 -9.82 -8.20 -18.60
C GLN A 20 -10.87 -7.88 -19.66
N THR A 21 -10.89 -6.67 -20.22
CA THR A 21 -11.81 -6.31 -21.30
C THR A 21 -11.48 -7.04 -22.60
N LEU A 22 -10.20 -7.19 -22.94
CA LEU A 22 -9.78 -7.84 -24.19
C LEU A 22 -9.96 -9.36 -24.16
N PHE A 23 -9.66 -10.04 -23.05
CA PHE A 23 -9.60 -11.50 -22.99
C PHE A 23 -10.74 -12.16 -22.23
N HIS A 24 -11.42 -11.45 -21.34
CA HIS A 24 -12.49 -12.01 -20.50
C HIS A 24 -13.86 -11.39 -20.79
N GLY A 25 -13.98 -10.52 -21.79
CA GLY A 25 -15.23 -9.84 -22.11
C GLY A 25 -15.79 -9.02 -20.96
N ALA A 26 -14.92 -8.59 -20.03
CA ALA A 26 -15.33 -7.83 -18.86
C ALA A 26 -15.98 -6.51 -19.28
N SER A 27 -17.05 -6.12 -18.59
CA SER A 27 -17.70 -4.85 -18.86
C SER A 27 -16.79 -3.68 -18.46
N LEU A 28 -16.99 -2.51 -19.09
CA LEU A 28 -16.28 -1.28 -18.73
C LEU A 28 -16.39 -0.94 -17.24
N TRP A 29 -17.51 -1.28 -16.60
CA TRP A 29 -17.71 -1.09 -15.17
C TRP A 29 -16.80 -1.97 -14.30
N GLN A 30 -16.58 -3.22 -14.72
CA GLN A 30 -15.64 -4.11 -14.03
C GLN A 30 -14.20 -3.64 -14.22
N ALA A 31 -13.84 -3.22 -15.44
CA ALA A 31 -12.54 -2.64 -15.75
C ALA A 31 -12.24 -1.39 -14.90
N PHE A 32 -13.23 -0.50 -14.75
CA PHE A 32 -13.13 0.66 -13.87
C PHE A 32 -12.96 0.27 -12.40
N GLY A 33 -13.73 -0.73 -11.94
CA GLY A 33 -13.58 -1.29 -10.58
C GLY A 33 -12.18 -1.84 -10.32
N THR A 34 -11.62 -2.60 -11.27
CA THR A 34 -10.26 -3.14 -11.19
C THR A 34 -9.23 -2.01 -11.13
N TYR A 35 -9.36 -0.99 -11.98
CA TYR A 35 -8.50 0.19 -11.95
C TYR A 35 -8.53 0.89 -10.58
N CYS A 36 -9.72 1.24 -10.07
CA CYS A 36 -9.87 1.91 -8.78
C CYS A 36 -9.33 1.07 -7.62
N THR A 37 -9.55 -0.24 -7.67
CA THR A 37 -9.06 -1.17 -6.64
C THR A 37 -7.54 -1.15 -6.60
N PHE A 38 -6.86 -1.40 -7.72
CA PHE A 38 -5.40 -1.40 -7.76
C PHE A 38 -4.79 -0.03 -7.40
N SER A 39 -5.46 1.05 -7.80
CA SER A 39 -5.01 2.43 -7.51
C SER A 39 -5.08 2.79 -6.03
N LEU A 40 -6.00 2.19 -5.25
CA LEU A 40 -6.20 2.51 -3.83
C LEU A 40 -5.61 1.45 -2.90
N VAL A 41 -5.70 0.18 -3.27
CA VAL A 41 -5.26 -0.96 -2.45
C VAL A 41 -3.74 -0.94 -2.26
N ILE A 42 -2.97 -0.69 -3.33
CA ILE A 42 -1.51 -0.66 -3.26
C ILE A 42 -1.00 0.42 -2.29
N PRO A 43 -1.38 1.70 -2.43
CA PRO A 43 -0.93 2.73 -1.48
C PRO A 43 -1.47 2.50 -0.07
N PHE A 44 -2.66 1.91 0.08
CA PHE A 44 -3.21 1.56 1.40
C PHE A 44 -2.34 0.52 2.13
N PHE A 45 -2.03 -0.62 1.47
CA PHE A 45 -1.23 -1.68 2.09
C PHE A 45 0.20 -1.22 2.39
N VAL A 46 0.81 -0.46 1.49
CA VAL A 46 2.16 0.07 1.72
C VAL A 46 2.15 1.08 2.89
N GLY A 47 1.12 1.93 2.98
CA GLY A 47 0.93 2.83 4.12
C GLY A 47 0.75 2.09 5.44
N LEU A 48 -0.07 1.04 5.45
CA LEU A 48 -0.32 0.21 6.64
C LEU A 48 0.96 -0.52 7.08
N LEU A 49 1.74 -1.05 6.13
CA LEU A 49 3.03 -1.67 6.44
C LEU A 49 4.02 -0.66 7.02
N ALA A 50 4.12 0.53 6.43
CA ALA A 50 4.98 1.59 6.94
C ALA A 50 4.58 2.02 8.36
N TYR A 51 3.28 2.11 8.62
CA TYR A 51 2.74 2.39 9.95
C TYR A 51 3.07 1.29 10.97
N ALA A 52 2.89 0.03 10.60
CA ALA A 52 3.25 -1.11 11.44
C ALA A 52 4.74 -1.11 11.79
N LEU A 53 5.61 -0.90 10.80
CA LEU A 53 7.06 -0.79 11.00
C LEU A 53 7.44 0.39 11.88
N HIS A 54 6.76 1.53 11.72
CA HIS A 54 6.97 2.71 12.56
C HIS A 54 6.64 2.42 14.03
N ASN A 55 5.52 1.78 14.30
CA ASN A 55 5.13 1.40 15.67
C ASN A 55 6.07 0.36 16.27
N LEU A 56 6.50 -0.63 15.49
CA LEU A 56 7.45 -1.64 15.95
C LEU A 56 8.79 -1.00 16.34
N ARG A 57 9.29 -0.07 15.50
CA ARG A 57 10.50 0.68 15.79
C ARG A 57 10.37 1.52 17.06
N LYS A 58 9.22 2.17 17.26
CA LYS A 58 8.97 3.00 18.43
C LYS A 58 8.94 2.18 19.72
N ALA A 59 8.26 1.03 19.71
CA ALA A 59 8.22 0.10 20.83
C ALA A 59 9.63 -0.33 21.27
N HIS A 60 10.53 -0.57 20.32
CA HIS A 60 11.91 -0.96 20.63
C HIS A 60 12.74 0.19 21.21
N GLN A 61 12.55 1.43 20.74
CA GLN A 61 13.23 2.61 21.31
C GLN A 61 12.77 2.93 22.75
N ASP A 62 11.51 2.67 23.06
CA ASP A 62 10.96 2.90 24.41
C ASP A 62 11.53 1.85 25.41
N GLU A 63 11.87 0.63 24.96
CA GLU A 63 12.56 -0.37 25.80
C GLU A 63 14.03 0.01 26.09
N ASP A 64 14.78 0.46 25.09
CA ASP A 64 16.20 0.83 25.25
C ASP A 64 16.39 2.04 26.20
N SER A 65 15.44 2.98 26.17
CA SER A 65 15.47 4.17 27.03
C SER A 65 15.10 3.87 28.50
N ALA A 66 14.28 2.85 28.75
CA ALA A 66 13.98 2.39 30.10
C ALA A 66 15.17 1.65 30.75
N TYR A 67 16.00 0.98 29.97
CA TYR A 67 17.19 0.28 30.48
C TYR A 67 18.34 1.27 30.80
N GLY A 68 18.57 2.27 29.96
CA GLY A 68 19.62 3.28 30.19
C GLY A 68 19.38 4.21 31.39
N MET A 69 18.13 4.34 31.85
CA MET A 69 17.77 5.17 33.02
C MET A 69 17.96 4.45 34.37
N ASN A 70 18.19 3.13 34.35
CA ASN A 70 18.48 2.33 35.54
C ASN A 70 20.00 2.16 35.80
N GLU A 71 20.87 2.71 34.94
CA GLU A 71 22.34 2.67 35.09
C GLU A 71 22.97 4.03 35.47
N ALA A 72 22.16 5.05 35.81
CA ALA A 72 22.62 6.37 36.27
C ALA A 72 22.22 6.62 37.73
#